data_AF-A0A4Y9YLN9-F1
#
_entry.id   AF-A0A4Y9YLN9-F1
#
_cell.length_a   1.000
_cell.length_b   1.000
_cell.length_c   1.000
_cell.angle_alpha   90.00
_cell.angle_beta   90.00
_cell.angle_gamma   90.00
#
_symmetry.space_group_name_H-M   'P 1'
#
loop_
_entity.id
_entity.type
_entity.pdbx_description
1 polymer ?
#
loop_
_entity_poly.entity_id
_entity_poly.type
_entity_poly.pdbx_seq_one_letter_code
_entity_poly.pdbx_strand_id
1 'polypeptide(L)'
;MGIAAELEKMPRPTVDMSDDDLLVKDLRRAMNELRDLPPPSRAVSGLAGRPLLIGRAGEKYFAGPFADQAEFKEALFRKVSNIFRYRLPRLRRLAEPVFAKTHRICFTHADLHHDNILIKDGRLAAIIDWEHAGWYPEYWELTTMEALMVRTYSMNAFWDQVHPFGLGAYRDELKLEWVLSRSTGLMGVVGEDGDDYECPRVPSETLEEKA
;
A
#
# COMPACT_ATOMS: atom_id res chain seq x y z
N MET A 1 -19.90 41.08 -22.93
CA MET A 1 -18.89 40.39 -22.09
C MET A 1 -19.34 40.56 -20.65
N GLY A 2 -19.58 39.55 -19.83
CA GLY A 2 -19.45 38.10 -19.99
C GLY A 2 -20.40 37.40 -19.01
N ILE A 3 -20.83 36.20 -19.37
CA ILE A 3 -21.70 35.36 -18.55
C ILE A 3 -20.75 34.44 -17.79
N ALA A 4 -20.56 34.68 -16.49
CA ALA A 4 -19.94 33.70 -15.61
C ALA A 4 -21.03 32.66 -15.29
N ALA A 5 -20.92 31.48 -15.89
CA ALA A 5 -21.77 30.35 -15.50
C ALA A 5 -21.33 29.88 -14.10
N GLU A 6 -22.26 29.90 -13.14
CA GLU A 6 -22.10 29.19 -11.88
C GLU A 6 -21.91 27.71 -12.20
N LEU A 7 -20.75 27.16 -11.85
CA LEU A 7 -20.52 25.71 -11.89
C LEU A 7 -21.43 25.09 -10.83
N GLU A 8 -22.53 24.47 -11.25
CA GLU A 8 -23.32 23.60 -10.39
C GLU A 8 -22.37 22.56 -9.77
N LYS A 9 -22.36 22.49 -8.43
CA LYS A 9 -21.63 21.43 -7.72
C LYS A 9 -22.20 20.09 -8.19
N MET A 10 -21.46 19.39 -9.03
CA MET A 10 -21.78 18.01 -9.37
C MET A 10 -21.96 17.23 -8.06
N PRO A 11 -23.05 16.46 -7.91
CA PRO A 11 -23.19 15.58 -6.76
C PRO A 11 -21.96 14.68 -6.68
N ARG A 12 -21.47 14.44 -5.45
CA ARG A 12 -20.35 13.51 -5.25
C ARG A 12 -20.74 12.17 -5.90
N PRO A 13 -19.88 11.57 -6.74
CA PRO A 13 -20.16 10.27 -7.30
C PRO A 13 -20.43 9.29 -6.16
N THR A 14 -21.65 8.78 -6.09
CA THR A 14 -22.04 7.68 -5.20
C THR A 14 -21.92 6.41 -6.01
N VAL A 15 -20.96 5.56 -5.64
CA VAL A 15 -20.95 4.17 -6.09
C VAL A 15 -22.07 3.45 -5.30
N ASP A 16 -22.85 2.60 -5.96
CA ASP A 16 -23.87 1.78 -5.30
C ASP A 16 -23.17 0.59 -4.62
N MET A 17 -23.14 0.61 -3.29
CA MET A 17 -22.17 -0.09 -2.45
C MET A 17 -22.74 -1.35 -1.77
N SER A 18 -23.72 -2.01 -2.37
CA SER A 18 -24.20 -3.28 -1.82
C SER A 18 -23.11 -4.36 -1.90
N ASP A 19 -23.05 -5.27 -0.93
CA ASP A 19 -22.14 -6.45 -0.93
C ASP A 19 -22.30 -7.36 -2.18
N ASP A 20 -23.28 -7.05 -3.04
CA ASP A 20 -23.57 -7.69 -4.30
C ASP A 20 -23.02 -6.96 -5.55
N ASP A 21 -22.27 -5.85 -5.41
CA ASP A 21 -21.61 -5.20 -6.55
C ASP A 21 -20.65 -6.20 -7.23
N LEU A 22 -20.93 -6.48 -8.50
CA LEU A 22 -20.20 -7.45 -9.29
C LEU A 22 -18.71 -7.08 -9.42
N LEU A 23 -18.38 -5.79 -9.40
CA LEU A 23 -17.00 -5.30 -9.42
C LEU A 23 -16.25 -5.71 -8.15
N VAL A 24 -16.88 -5.59 -6.98
CA VAL A 24 -16.27 -5.98 -5.69
C VAL A 24 -15.95 -7.48 -5.68
N LYS A 25 -16.89 -8.30 -6.18
CA LYS A 25 -16.69 -9.75 -6.31
C LYS A 25 -15.55 -10.08 -7.26
N ASP A 26 -15.48 -9.42 -8.41
CA ASP A 26 -14.41 -9.65 -9.38
C ASP A 26 -13.04 -9.23 -8.84
N LEU A 27 -12.95 -8.09 -8.15
CA LEU A 27 -11.71 -7.61 -7.54
C LEU A 27 -11.23 -8.55 -6.43
N ARG A 28 -12.11 -8.96 -5.50
CA ARG A 28 -11.75 -9.95 -4.45
C ARG A 28 -11.24 -11.24 -5.09
N ARG A 29 -11.93 -11.73 -6.12
CA ARG A 29 -11.54 -12.93 -6.85
C ARG A 29 -10.17 -12.76 -7.49
N ALA A 30 -9.93 -11.70 -8.25
CA ALA A 30 -8.66 -11.45 -8.93
C ALA A 30 -7.50 -11.35 -7.93
N MET A 31 -7.69 -10.65 -6.81
CA MET A 31 -6.67 -10.53 -5.75
C MET A 31 -6.36 -11.89 -5.11
N ASN A 32 -7.37 -12.73 -4.86
CA ASN A 32 -7.16 -14.07 -4.35
C ASN A 32 -6.42 -14.95 -5.37
N GLU A 33 -6.82 -14.93 -6.65
CA GLU A 33 -6.15 -15.70 -7.71
C GLU A 33 -4.67 -15.35 -7.83
N LEU A 34 -4.28 -14.07 -7.72
CA LEU A 34 -2.88 -13.64 -7.72
C LEU A 34 -2.12 -14.14 -6.48
N ARG A 35 -2.74 -14.05 -5.31
CA ARG A 35 -2.13 -14.43 -4.02
C ARG A 35 -1.99 -15.94 -3.84
N ASP A 36 -2.81 -16.72 -4.54
CA ASP A 36 -2.79 -18.17 -4.54
C ASP A 36 -1.74 -18.76 -5.50
N LEU A 37 -1.11 -17.92 -6.34
CA LEU A 37 0.01 -18.37 -7.18
C LEU A 37 1.16 -18.87 -6.30
N PRO A 38 1.69 -20.09 -6.53
CA PRO A 38 2.75 -20.63 -5.71
C PRO A 38 4.06 -19.86 -5.96
N PRO A 39 4.69 -19.30 -4.90
CA PRO A 39 5.94 -18.59 -5.08
C PRO A 39 7.06 -19.56 -5.49
N PRO A 40 7.95 -19.17 -6.43
CA PRO A 40 9.03 -20.03 -6.90
C PRO A 40 10.09 -20.27 -5.82
N SER A 41 10.17 -19.39 -4.81
CA SER A 41 11.06 -19.52 -3.66
C SER A 41 10.61 -18.58 -2.53
N ARG A 42 11.39 -18.51 -1.44
CA ARG A 42 11.19 -17.54 -0.35
C ARG A 42 11.71 -16.12 -0.67
N ALA A 43 12.31 -15.94 -1.85
CA ALA A 43 12.93 -14.67 -2.26
C ALA A 43 11.89 -13.59 -2.50
N VAL A 44 12.25 -12.35 -2.18
CA VAL A 44 11.50 -11.16 -2.60
C VAL A 44 12.12 -10.66 -3.89
N SER A 45 11.40 -10.77 -5.00
CA SER A 45 11.98 -10.59 -6.34
C SER A 45 10.93 -10.29 -7.40
N GLY A 46 11.34 -9.74 -8.52
CA GLY A 46 10.51 -9.65 -9.72
C GLY A 46 10.31 -11.02 -10.37
N LEU A 47 9.60 -11.04 -11.50
CA LEU A 47 9.38 -12.28 -12.26
C LEU A 47 10.71 -12.94 -12.63
N ALA A 48 10.73 -14.27 -12.54
CA ALA A 48 11.90 -15.09 -12.82
C ALA A 48 13.16 -14.70 -12.01
N GLY A 49 12.98 -14.20 -10.78
CA GLY A 49 14.10 -13.86 -9.88
C GLY A 49 14.84 -12.57 -10.27
N ARG A 50 14.22 -11.70 -11.09
CA ARG A 50 14.81 -10.41 -11.47
C ARG A 50 14.73 -9.39 -10.32
N PRO A 51 15.50 -8.28 -10.39
CA PRO A 51 15.28 -7.15 -9.51
C PRO A 51 13.85 -6.59 -9.64
N LEU A 52 13.32 -6.09 -8.54
CA LEU A 52 12.04 -5.37 -8.48
C LEU A 52 12.23 -3.94 -8.94
N LEU A 53 11.26 -3.39 -9.69
CA LEU A 53 11.11 -1.94 -9.85
C LEU A 53 10.26 -1.43 -8.68
N ILE A 54 10.86 -0.67 -7.77
CA ILE A 54 10.16 -0.13 -6.59
C ILE A 54 9.88 1.36 -6.81
N GLY A 55 8.61 1.74 -6.77
CA GLY A 55 8.16 3.13 -6.67
C GLY A 55 7.93 3.50 -5.20
N ARG A 56 8.72 4.42 -4.65
CA ARG A 56 8.57 4.86 -3.25
C ARG A 56 9.00 6.31 -3.08
N ALA A 57 8.18 7.08 -2.36
CA ALA A 57 8.49 8.47 -1.98
C ALA A 57 8.90 9.38 -3.16
N GLY A 58 8.25 9.19 -4.32
CA GLY A 58 8.52 9.96 -5.54
C GLY A 58 9.70 9.46 -6.38
N GLU A 59 10.37 8.37 -5.98
CA GLU A 59 11.49 7.79 -6.70
C GLU A 59 11.13 6.39 -7.23
N LYS A 60 11.60 6.07 -8.45
CA LYS A 60 11.58 4.71 -9.01
C LYS A 60 13.00 4.18 -9.11
N TYR A 61 13.26 2.98 -8.61
CA TYR A 61 14.58 2.35 -8.70
C TYR A 61 14.48 0.82 -8.71
N PHE A 62 15.49 0.17 -9.28
CA PHE A 62 15.62 -1.28 -9.22
C PHE A 62 16.26 -1.73 -7.90
N ALA A 63 15.74 -2.81 -7.31
CA ALA A 63 16.26 -3.36 -6.07
C ALA A 63 16.14 -4.89 -6.01
N GLY A 64 17.08 -5.55 -5.32
CA GLY A 64 17.11 -7.00 -5.23
C GLY A 64 17.64 -7.69 -6.50
N PRO A 65 17.27 -8.97 -6.75
CA PRO A 65 16.40 -9.80 -5.91
C PRO A 65 16.97 -9.97 -4.50
N PHE A 66 16.11 -10.18 -3.51
CA PHE A 66 16.48 -10.39 -2.11
C PHE A 66 16.30 -11.86 -1.76
N ALA A 67 17.23 -12.44 -1.01
CA ALA A 67 17.20 -13.85 -0.65
C ALA A 67 15.96 -14.22 0.17
N ASP A 68 15.46 -13.28 0.98
CA ASP A 68 14.26 -13.42 1.79
C ASP A 68 13.63 -12.07 2.17
N GLN A 69 12.52 -12.13 2.93
CA GLN A 69 11.83 -10.95 3.43
C GLN A 69 12.64 -10.13 4.45
N ALA A 70 13.62 -10.70 5.13
CA ALA A 70 14.44 -9.95 6.08
C ALA A 70 15.41 -9.05 5.34
N GLU A 71 16.08 -9.57 4.31
CA GLU A 71 16.96 -8.77 3.46
C GLU A 71 16.20 -7.64 2.74
N PHE A 72 14.99 -7.94 2.25
CA PHE A 72 14.11 -6.94 1.66
C PHE A 72 13.78 -5.80 2.66
N LYS A 73 13.30 -6.14 3.86
CA LYS A 73 12.97 -5.13 4.89
C LYS A 73 14.21 -4.29 5.25
N GLU A 74 15.38 -4.92 5.42
CA GLU A 74 16.64 -4.19 5.65
C GLU A 74 17.00 -3.25 4.50
N ALA A 75 16.75 -3.64 3.24
CA ALA A 75 16.98 -2.78 2.09
C ALA A 75 16.09 -1.52 2.12
N LEU A 76 14.85 -1.62 2.62
CA LEU A 76 13.98 -0.45 2.80
C LEU A 76 14.57 0.52 3.84
N PHE A 77 15.12 0.00 4.94
CA PHE A 77 15.78 0.83 5.97
C PHE A 77 17.03 1.55 5.44
N ARG A 78 17.76 0.96 4.50
CA ARG A 78 18.92 1.61 3.85
C ARG A 78 18.53 2.84 3.02
N LYS A 79 17.25 2.99 2.66
CA LYS A 79 16.72 4.11 1.89
C LYS A 79 16.25 5.28 2.74
N VAL A 80 16.29 5.16 4.07
CA VAL A 80 16.02 6.29 4.97
C VAL A 80 17.00 7.41 4.65
N SER A 81 16.48 8.59 4.35
CA SER A 81 17.29 9.75 3.96
C SER A 81 18.20 10.19 5.10
N ASN A 82 19.38 10.71 4.76
CA ASN A 82 20.32 11.26 5.73
C ASN A 82 19.68 12.34 6.62
N ILE A 83 18.72 13.09 6.07
CA ILE A 83 17.96 14.13 6.78
C ILE A 83 17.16 13.52 7.94
N PHE A 84 16.59 12.32 7.77
CA PHE A 84 15.73 11.66 8.74
C PHE A 84 16.43 10.54 9.53
N ARG A 85 17.77 10.46 9.49
CA ARG A 85 18.52 9.42 10.21
C ARG A 85 18.25 9.40 11.71
N TYR A 86 17.93 10.55 12.30
CA TYR A 86 17.55 10.64 13.72
C TYR A 86 16.27 9.85 14.06
N ARG A 87 15.42 9.54 13.06
CA ARG A 87 14.21 8.70 13.22
C ARG A 87 14.53 7.20 13.28
N LEU A 88 15.73 6.77 12.87
CA LEU A 88 16.08 5.34 12.77
C LEU A 88 15.88 4.54 14.07
N PRO A 89 16.29 5.01 15.26
CA PRO A 89 16.05 4.25 16.50
C PRO A 89 14.57 3.97 16.74
N ARG A 90 13.68 4.92 16.44
CA ARG A 90 12.23 4.76 16.60
C ARG A 90 11.64 3.87 15.50
N LEU A 91 12.06 4.05 14.25
CA LEU A 91 11.70 3.17 13.14
C LEU A 91 12.06 1.71 13.44
N ARG A 92 13.25 1.46 14.02
CA ARG A 92 13.68 0.12 14.42
C ARG A 92 12.77 -0.49 15.49
N ARG A 93 12.37 0.29 16.50
CA ARG A 93 11.39 -0.16 17.51
C ARG A 93 10.03 -0.49 16.89
N LEU A 94 9.54 0.36 15.98
CA LEU A 94 8.27 0.10 15.26
C LEU A 94 8.35 -1.14 14.37
N ALA A 95 9.54 -1.50 13.90
CA ALA A 95 9.75 -2.66 13.04
C ALA A 95 9.89 -3.98 13.79
N GLU A 96 10.17 -3.98 15.10
CA GLU A 96 10.27 -5.20 15.92
C GLU A 96 9.12 -6.19 15.70
N PRO A 97 7.82 -5.80 15.82
CA PRO A 97 6.72 -6.74 15.58
C PRO A 97 6.65 -7.24 14.13
N VAL A 98 7.01 -6.40 13.16
CA VAL A 98 6.97 -6.75 11.72
C VAL A 98 8.11 -7.69 11.34
N PHE A 99 9.28 -7.54 11.96
CA PHE A 99 10.43 -8.42 11.74
C PHE A 99 10.30 -9.76 12.46
N ALA A 100 9.58 -9.80 13.59
CA ALA A 100 9.26 -11.04 14.30
C ALA A 100 8.29 -11.94 13.52
N LYS A 101 7.49 -11.38 12.61
CA LYS A 101 6.53 -12.12 11.78
C LYS A 101 7.17 -12.61 10.48
N THR A 102 6.94 -13.89 10.19
CA THR A 102 7.20 -14.47 8.87
C THR A 102 5.94 -14.37 8.02
N HIS A 103 6.02 -13.58 6.96
CA HIS A 103 4.94 -13.43 5.98
C HIS A 103 5.07 -14.45 4.87
N ARG A 104 3.92 -14.85 4.28
CA ARG A 104 3.93 -15.56 3.00
C ARG A 104 4.47 -14.66 1.90
N ILE A 105 5.08 -15.28 0.88
CA ILE A 105 5.47 -14.58 -0.34
C ILE A 105 4.34 -14.78 -1.37
N CYS A 106 3.78 -13.68 -1.85
CA CYS A 106 2.65 -13.66 -2.78
C CYS A 106 3.01 -12.86 -4.04
N PHE A 107 2.44 -13.25 -5.17
CA PHE A 107 2.50 -12.42 -6.35
C PHE A 107 1.64 -11.17 -6.13
N THR A 108 2.22 -10.00 -6.34
CA THR A 108 1.73 -8.71 -5.89
C THR A 108 1.87 -7.72 -7.05
N HIS A 109 0.85 -6.91 -7.30
CA HIS A 109 0.84 -5.86 -8.32
C HIS A 109 1.76 -4.70 -7.91
N ALA A 110 1.72 -4.33 -6.63
CA ALA A 110 2.54 -3.30 -5.98
C ALA A 110 2.33 -1.85 -6.47
N ASP A 111 1.41 -1.64 -7.42
CA ASP A 111 0.96 -0.32 -7.88
C ASP A 111 -0.55 -0.30 -8.18
N LEU A 112 -1.35 -0.99 -7.36
CA LEU A 112 -2.78 -1.12 -7.61
C LEU A 112 -3.52 0.13 -7.11
N HIS A 113 -4.06 0.90 -8.05
CA HIS A 113 -4.99 2.00 -7.79
C HIS A 113 -6.01 2.09 -8.93
N HIS A 114 -7.01 2.96 -8.77
CA HIS A 114 -8.13 3.09 -9.71
C HIS A 114 -7.75 3.30 -11.19
N ASP A 115 -6.66 4.02 -11.49
CA ASP A 115 -6.23 4.22 -12.88
C ASP A 115 -5.71 2.93 -13.54
N ASN A 116 -5.28 1.96 -12.71
CA ASN A 116 -4.79 0.65 -13.15
C ASN A 116 -5.90 -0.43 -13.16
N ILE A 117 -7.16 -0.04 -12.94
CA ILE A 117 -8.34 -0.93 -12.95
C ILE A 117 -9.29 -0.50 -14.07
N LEU A 118 -9.42 -1.36 -15.08
CA LEU A 118 -10.35 -1.14 -16.18
C LEU A 118 -11.70 -1.80 -15.87
N ILE A 119 -12.77 -1.02 -15.98
CA ILE A 119 -14.14 -1.46 -15.69
C ILE A 119 -14.96 -1.41 -16.97
N LYS A 120 -15.74 -2.47 -17.23
CA LYS A 120 -16.70 -2.53 -18.34
C LYS A 120 -18.01 -3.13 -17.83
N ASP A 121 -19.13 -2.45 -18.08
CA ASP A 121 -20.46 -2.91 -17.71
C ASP A 121 -20.60 -3.28 -16.21
N GLY A 122 -19.95 -2.49 -15.33
CA GLY A 122 -19.94 -2.73 -13.88
C GLY A 122 -19.09 -3.94 -13.43
N ARG A 123 -18.22 -4.46 -14.30
CA ARG A 123 -17.35 -5.61 -14.05
C ARG A 123 -15.89 -5.26 -14.22
N LEU A 124 -15.02 -6.01 -13.57
CA LEU A 124 -13.58 -5.92 -13.83
C LEU A 124 -13.30 -6.42 -15.26
N ALA A 125 -12.78 -5.53 -16.10
CA ALA A 125 -12.36 -5.87 -17.45
C ALA A 125 -10.88 -6.28 -17.49
N ALA A 126 -10.01 -5.54 -16.79
CA ALA A 126 -8.58 -5.83 -16.69
C ALA A 126 -7.93 -5.08 -15.53
N ILE A 127 -6.81 -5.62 -15.05
CA ILE A 127 -5.80 -4.91 -14.25
C ILE A 127 -4.60 -4.67 -15.17
N ILE A 128 -4.07 -3.44 -15.20
CA ILE A 128 -3.00 -3.01 -16.09
C ILE A 128 -1.84 -2.40 -15.32
N ASP A 129 -0.74 -2.11 -16.02
CA ASP A 129 0.48 -1.49 -15.47
C ASP A 129 1.25 -2.35 -14.44
N TRP A 130 1.61 -3.56 -14.88
CA TRP A 130 2.30 -4.58 -14.07
C TRP A 130 3.81 -4.34 -13.89
N GLU A 131 4.34 -3.15 -14.18
CA GLU A 131 5.79 -2.91 -14.18
C GLU A 131 6.44 -3.05 -12.78
N HIS A 132 5.63 -2.83 -11.72
CA HIS A 132 6.01 -2.96 -10.32
C HIS A 132 5.80 -4.37 -9.76
N ALA A 133 5.19 -5.26 -10.53
CA ALA A 133 4.73 -6.55 -10.06
C ALA A 133 5.88 -7.54 -9.76
N GLY A 134 5.65 -8.40 -8.77
CA GLY A 134 6.64 -9.35 -8.32
C GLY A 134 6.18 -10.20 -7.15
N TRP A 135 7.13 -10.93 -6.58
CA TRP A 135 6.99 -11.75 -5.38
C TRP A 135 7.37 -10.91 -4.16
N TYR A 136 6.39 -10.58 -3.34
CA TYR A 136 6.54 -9.71 -2.16
C TYR A 136 5.95 -10.39 -0.91
N PRO A 137 6.30 -9.92 0.30
CA PRO A 137 5.56 -10.27 1.51
C PRO A 137 4.06 -9.97 1.35
N GLU A 138 3.20 -10.84 1.86
CA GLU A 138 1.75 -10.78 1.61
C GLU A 138 1.04 -9.49 2.08
N TYR A 139 1.67 -8.68 2.92
CA TYR A 139 1.15 -7.37 3.34
C TYR A 139 1.40 -6.25 2.33
N TRP A 140 2.33 -6.46 1.38
CA TRP A 140 2.91 -5.37 0.60
C TRP A 140 1.87 -4.61 -0.22
N GLU A 141 0.96 -5.33 -0.87
CA GLU A 141 -0.12 -4.75 -1.67
C GLU A 141 -0.98 -3.77 -0.85
N LEU A 142 -1.40 -4.16 0.37
CA LEU A 142 -2.16 -3.28 1.25
C LEU A 142 -1.38 -2.00 1.54
N THR A 143 -0.10 -2.12 1.88
CA THR A 143 0.71 -0.96 2.25
C THR A 143 0.98 -0.01 1.09
N THR A 144 1.15 -0.52 -0.14
CA THR A 144 1.31 0.29 -1.35
C THR A 144 0.01 0.96 -1.74
N MET A 145 -1.11 0.22 -1.74
CA MET A 145 -2.44 0.76 -2.01
C MET A 145 -2.77 1.92 -1.07
N GLU A 146 -2.64 1.72 0.24
CA GLU A 146 -2.92 2.76 1.25
C GLU A 146 -2.03 4.00 1.07
N ALA A 147 -0.76 3.82 0.69
CA ALA A 147 0.14 4.94 0.39
C ALA A 147 -0.29 5.74 -0.85
N LEU A 148 -0.72 5.04 -1.92
CA LEU A 148 -1.17 5.66 -3.17
C LEU A 148 -2.51 6.40 -3.02
N MET A 149 -3.36 5.94 -2.11
CA MET A 149 -4.74 6.41 -1.98
C MET A 149 -4.98 7.33 -0.78
N VAL A 150 -3.96 7.60 0.04
CA VAL A 150 -4.14 8.34 1.30
C VAL A 150 -4.78 9.73 1.16
N ARG A 151 -4.75 10.33 -0.03
CA ARG A 151 -5.38 11.64 -0.31
C ARG A 151 -6.77 11.54 -0.94
N THR A 152 -7.30 10.32 -1.10
CA THR A 152 -8.52 10.05 -1.87
C THR A 152 -9.54 9.30 -1.01
N TYR A 153 -10.31 10.04 -0.20
CA TYR A 153 -11.27 9.48 0.75
C TYR A 153 -12.30 8.52 0.13
N SER A 154 -12.80 8.84 -1.07
CA SER A 154 -13.75 7.97 -1.78
C SER A 154 -13.12 6.63 -2.17
N MET A 155 -11.84 6.63 -2.50
CA MET A 155 -11.10 5.42 -2.86
C MET A 155 -10.79 4.57 -1.64
N ASN A 156 -10.44 5.20 -0.52
CA ASN A 156 -10.29 4.48 0.76
C ASN A 156 -11.61 3.81 1.17
N ALA A 157 -12.74 4.51 1.06
CA ALA A 157 -14.05 3.92 1.35
C ALA A 157 -14.41 2.75 0.43
N PHE A 158 -14.03 2.84 -0.85
CA PHE A 158 -14.20 1.74 -1.80
C PHE A 158 -13.38 0.51 -1.43
N TRP A 159 -12.08 0.68 -1.18
CA TRP A 159 -11.20 -0.44 -0.83
C TRP A 159 -11.40 -0.97 0.57
N ASP A 160 -11.90 -0.13 1.48
CA ASP A 160 -12.52 -0.59 2.71
C ASP A 160 -13.59 -1.59 2.32
N GLN A 161 -14.65 -1.25 1.60
CA GLN A 161 -15.67 -2.27 1.26
C GLN A 161 -15.17 -3.52 0.52
N VAL A 162 -14.19 -3.40 -0.39
CA VAL A 162 -13.59 -4.58 -1.03
C VAL A 162 -12.92 -5.49 0.01
N HIS A 163 -12.33 -4.94 1.08
CA HIS A 163 -11.65 -5.67 2.16
C HIS A 163 -10.82 -6.88 1.67
N PRO A 164 -9.95 -6.74 0.64
CA PRO A 164 -9.32 -7.90 -0.01
C PRO A 164 -8.36 -8.67 0.91
N PHE A 165 -7.98 -8.07 2.05
CA PHE A 165 -7.05 -8.65 3.03
C PHE A 165 -7.71 -8.97 4.37
N GLY A 166 -9.00 -8.66 4.54
CA GLY A 166 -9.72 -8.76 5.82
C GLY A 166 -9.60 -7.50 6.70
N LEU A 167 -10.50 -7.38 7.68
CA LEU A 167 -10.56 -6.26 8.60
C LEU A 167 -9.35 -6.24 9.53
N GLY A 168 -8.69 -5.08 9.65
CA GLY A 168 -7.54 -4.90 10.53
C GLY A 168 -6.29 -5.70 10.14
N ALA A 169 -6.22 -6.16 8.89
CA ALA A 169 -5.06 -6.89 8.40
C ALA A 169 -3.81 -6.01 8.38
N TYR A 170 -2.68 -6.62 8.77
CA TYR A 170 -1.34 -6.04 8.69
C TYR A 170 -1.17 -4.63 9.30
N ARG A 171 -1.82 -4.35 10.44
CA ARG A 171 -1.77 -3.03 11.11
C ARG A 171 -0.35 -2.55 11.43
N ASP A 172 0.50 -3.44 11.94
CA ASP A 172 1.89 -3.09 12.31
C ASP A 172 2.71 -2.78 11.06
N GLU A 173 2.52 -3.57 10.00
CA GLU A 173 3.18 -3.43 8.71
C GLU A 173 2.77 -2.12 8.04
N LEU A 174 1.47 -1.81 8.04
CA LEU A 174 0.94 -0.56 7.50
C LEU A 174 1.47 0.66 8.25
N LYS A 175 1.51 0.60 9.59
CA LYS A 175 2.09 1.67 10.41
C LYS A 175 3.58 1.84 10.14
N LEU A 176 4.35 0.75 10.06
CA LEU A 176 5.76 0.79 9.74
C LEU A 176 6.00 1.40 8.35
N GLU A 177 5.33 0.89 7.32
CA GLU A 177 5.51 1.34 5.94
C GLU A 177 5.12 2.82 5.77
N TRP A 178 4.07 3.26 6.45
CA TRP A 178 3.67 4.66 6.50
C TRP A 178 4.81 5.56 7.00
N VAL A 179 5.34 5.27 8.20
CA VAL A 179 6.42 6.06 8.78
C VAL A 179 7.71 5.97 7.95
N LEU A 180 8.02 4.76 7.46
CA LEU A 180 9.23 4.51 6.68
C LEU A 180 9.17 5.26 5.34
N SER A 181 8.00 5.33 4.70
CA SER A 181 7.80 6.09 3.45
C SER A 181 8.04 7.59 3.65
N ARG A 182 7.56 8.15 4.76
CA ARG A 182 7.79 9.56 5.15
C ARG A 182 9.20 9.86 5.67
N SER A 183 10.04 8.83 5.77
CA SER A 183 11.45 8.96 6.16
C SER A 183 12.41 8.61 5.01
N THR A 184 11.87 8.27 3.83
CA THR A 184 12.61 7.83 2.64
C THR A 184 12.53 8.88 1.53
N GLY A 185 13.58 8.99 0.71
CA GLY A 185 13.57 9.81 -0.51
C GLY A 185 13.44 11.32 -0.29
N LEU A 186 13.00 12.02 -1.34
CA LEU A 186 12.81 13.48 -1.39
C LEU A 186 11.51 13.96 -0.76
N MET A 187 10.55 13.05 -0.52
CA MET A 187 9.21 13.37 -0.02
C MET A 187 9.07 13.25 1.50
N GLY A 188 10.19 13.17 2.24
CA GLY A 188 10.11 13.12 3.69
C GLY A 188 9.56 14.44 4.24
N VAL A 189 8.49 14.33 5.02
CA VAL A 189 7.80 15.49 5.59
C VAL A 189 8.39 15.78 6.97
N VAL A 190 8.87 17.01 7.16
CA VAL A 190 9.08 17.61 8.47
C VAL A 190 7.77 18.30 8.82
N GLY A 191 7.04 17.78 9.81
CA GLY A 191 5.82 18.44 10.29
C GLY A 191 6.16 19.72 11.05
N GLU A 192 5.25 20.69 11.06
CA GLU A 192 5.40 21.93 11.85
C GLU A 192 5.51 21.65 13.36
N ASP A 193 4.88 20.57 13.84
CA ASP A 193 4.87 20.14 15.24
C ASP A 193 5.90 19.03 15.59
N GLY A 194 6.79 18.68 14.65
CA GLY A 194 7.78 17.60 14.80
C GLY A 194 7.50 16.38 13.91
N ASP A 195 7.90 15.20 14.38
CA ASP A 195 7.73 13.95 13.62
C ASP A 195 6.29 13.41 13.75
N ASP A 196 5.43 13.68 12.77
CA ASP A 196 4.12 13.04 12.66
C ASP A 196 4.23 11.58 12.19
N TYR A 197 4.03 10.68 13.13
CA TYR A 197 4.03 9.23 12.96
C TYR A 197 2.63 8.62 12.86
N GLU A 198 1.58 9.44 12.88
CA GLU A 198 0.21 8.95 12.84
C GLU A 198 -0.13 8.49 11.43
N CYS A 199 -0.43 7.20 11.31
CA CYS A 199 -1.00 6.63 10.10
C CYS A 199 -2.50 6.91 10.14
N PRO A 200 -3.07 7.69 9.20
CA PRO A 200 -4.50 8.00 9.19
C PRO A 200 -5.40 6.77 9.14
N ARG A 201 -4.83 5.64 8.70
CA ARG A 201 -5.49 4.35 8.51
C ARG A 201 -5.31 3.39 9.69
N VAL A 202 -4.45 3.75 10.65
CA VAL A 202 -4.25 3.01 11.90
C VAL A 202 -4.41 3.99 13.06
N PRO A 203 -5.63 4.14 13.61
CA PRO A 203 -5.86 5.00 14.76
C PRO A 203 -4.90 4.65 15.90
N SER A 204 -4.39 5.66 16.59
CA SER A 204 -3.73 5.47 17.89
C SER A 204 -4.71 4.74 18.81
N GLU A 205 -4.27 3.67 19.47
CA GLU A 205 -5.06 3.05 20.53
C GLU A 205 -5.39 4.14 21.55
N THR A 206 -6.66 4.55 21.61
CA THR A 206 -7.15 5.19 22.82
C THR A 206 -7.00 4.16 23.92
N LEU A 207 -6.43 4.56 25.05
CA LEU A 207 -6.14 3.72 26.22
C LEU A 207 -7.39 3.10 26.87
N GLU A 208 -8.55 3.10 26.23
CA GLU A 208 -9.85 2.74 26.81
C GLU A 208 -10.31 1.30 26.52
N GLU A 209 -9.62 0.52 25.68
CA GLU A 209 -10.01 -0.88 25.39
C GLU A 209 -9.15 -1.95 26.10
N LYS A 210 -8.51 -1.59 27.22
CA LYS A 210 -7.85 -2.54 28.14
C LYS A 210 -8.35 -2.40 29.59
N ALA A 211 -9.66 -2.24 29.77
CA ALA A 211 -10.32 -2.35 31.08
C ALA A 211 -11.31 -3.51 31.09
#